data_AF-A0A2E3LVT2-F1
#
_entry.id   AF-A0A2E3LVT2-F1
#
_cell.length_a   1.000
_cell.length_b   1.000
_cell.length_c   1.000
_cell.angle_alpha   90.00
_cell.angle_beta   90.00
_cell.angle_gamma   90.00
#
_symmetry.space_group_name_H-M   'P 1'
#
loop_
_entity.id
_entity.type
_entity.pdbx_description
1 polymer ?
#
loop_
_entity_poly.entity_id
_entity_poly.type
_entity_poly.pdbx_seq_one_letter_code
_entity_poly.pdbx_strand_id
1 'polypeptide(L)'
;MFLYFLLFLMEFLLVGLNIESSSLEETYLRNTVFPLTNENFVVISGCSGGGKSSILNELANRSYPVVLEPGRQIVKEQSVISGNALPWINLDKFLDLALSRYLFQYNSQKERKGLVFFDRGLIDALQINRKQEKYFENAAKNFRYHHFVFLVPPWEEIFLTDTERKHSFEAAKEEYEELLIKYKSFGYETIIIPKLPVNERVDFILDQLRIKNQSSLSLYNPKECAKRLLEWNRKKLTKNSDLQIDDLEELFAKEFVVIANERKYEANHQNYYDFLQQFRSNIESIDYQVQEYISNDLGIVMPLTAIVERESGEKEIFDAMMFLKFNESGKIVHWQEVYSNRPRA
;
A
#
# COMPACT_ATOMS: atom_id res chain seq x y z
N MET A 1 -14.02 -50.65 18.26
CA MET A 1 -13.54 -49.64 19.24
C MET A 1 -12.40 -48.77 18.70
N PHE A 2 -11.52 -49.28 17.82
CA PHE A 2 -10.49 -48.44 17.17
C PHE A 2 -11.02 -47.57 15.99
N LEU A 3 -12.11 -48.00 15.33
CA LEU A 3 -12.76 -47.22 14.26
C LEU A 3 -13.59 -46.03 14.78
N TYR A 4 -14.15 -46.13 15.98
CA TYR A 4 -14.90 -45.03 16.62
C TYR A 4 -13.97 -43.95 17.20
N PHE A 5 -12.75 -44.32 17.60
CA PHE A 5 -11.74 -43.34 18.05
C PHE A 5 -11.15 -42.55 16.87
N LEU A 6 -11.05 -43.15 15.67
CA LEU A 6 -10.63 -42.47 14.45
C LEU A 6 -11.71 -41.51 13.90
N LEU A 7 -13.00 -41.86 14.02
CA LEU A 7 -14.12 -40.99 13.68
C LEU A 7 -14.26 -39.82 14.66
N PHE A 8 -14.02 -40.03 15.96
CA PHE A 8 -14.02 -38.96 16.96
C PHE A 8 -12.83 -37.99 16.79
N LEU A 9 -11.64 -38.48 16.41
CA LEU A 9 -10.50 -37.62 16.06
C LEU A 9 -10.69 -36.84 14.76
N MET A 10 -11.42 -37.38 13.78
CA MET A 10 -11.81 -36.64 12.57
C MET A 10 -12.89 -35.59 12.87
N GLU A 11 -13.88 -35.88 13.71
CA GLU A 11 -14.87 -34.86 14.15
C GLU A 11 -14.22 -33.76 15.00
N PHE A 12 -13.22 -34.06 15.84
CA PHE A 12 -12.51 -33.02 16.61
C PHE A 12 -11.56 -32.19 15.74
N LEU A 13 -10.97 -32.75 14.69
CA LEU A 13 -10.21 -32.02 13.67
C LEU A 13 -11.11 -31.22 12.71
N LEU A 14 -12.36 -31.64 12.50
CA LEU A 14 -13.36 -30.92 11.70
C LEU A 14 -14.13 -29.85 12.49
N VAL A 15 -14.25 -29.98 13.82
CA VAL A 15 -14.85 -28.96 14.70
C VAL A 15 -13.80 -27.94 15.19
N GLY A 16 -12.51 -28.29 15.17
CA GLY A 16 -11.39 -27.38 15.47
C GLY A 16 -10.95 -26.48 14.31
N LEU A 17 -11.44 -26.75 13.10
CA LEU A 17 -11.35 -25.83 11.97
C LEU A 17 -12.71 -25.13 11.82
N ASN A 18 -13.02 -24.22 12.73
CA ASN A 18 -13.90 -23.09 12.40
C ASN A 18 -13.17 -22.19 11.39
N ILE A 19 -12.93 -22.72 10.19
CA ILE A 19 -13.02 -21.90 9.00
C ILE A 19 -14.51 -21.70 8.88
N GLU A 20 -14.99 -20.55 9.38
CA GLU A 20 -16.28 -20.04 8.93
C GLU A 20 -16.26 -20.13 7.40
N SER A 21 -17.06 -21.04 6.86
CA SER A 21 -17.47 -21.02 5.47
C SER A 21 -18.37 -19.79 5.28
N SER A 22 -17.80 -18.60 5.48
CA SER A 22 -18.29 -17.42 4.80
C SER A 22 -18.25 -17.78 3.32
N SER A 23 -19.38 -17.66 2.64
CA SER A 23 -19.36 -17.79 1.19
C SER A 23 -18.27 -16.85 0.63
N LEU A 24 -17.67 -17.18 -0.52
CA LEU A 24 -16.73 -16.27 -1.20
C LEU A 24 -17.33 -14.84 -1.34
N GLU A 25 -18.65 -14.73 -1.42
CA GLU A 25 -19.41 -13.48 -1.35
C GLU A 25 -19.39 -12.80 0.04
N GLU A 26 -19.59 -13.54 1.12
CA GLU A 26 -19.49 -13.00 2.48
C GLU A 26 -18.08 -12.55 2.84
N THR A 27 -17.04 -13.27 2.37
CA THR A 27 -15.64 -12.85 2.54
C THR A 27 -15.34 -11.58 1.76
N TYR A 28 -15.90 -11.42 0.55
CA TYR A 28 -15.75 -10.21 -0.27
C TYR A 28 -16.46 -8.99 0.38
N LEU A 29 -17.64 -9.20 0.98
CA LEU A 29 -18.45 -8.11 1.54
C LEU A 29 -18.04 -7.68 2.95
N ARG A 30 -17.55 -8.58 3.81
CA ARG A 30 -17.25 -8.25 5.23
C ARG A 30 -15.85 -7.70 5.48
N ASN A 31 -14.85 -8.07 4.66
CA ASN A 31 -13.45 -7.74 4.92
C ASN A 31 -12.87 -6.64 4.02
N THR A 32 -13.67 -6.07 3.12
CA THR A 32 -13.23 -5.01 2.22
C THR A 32 -13.29 -3.66 2.95
N VAL A 33 -12.15 -3.21 3.47
CA VAL A 33 -12.01 -1.86 4.02
C VAL A 33 -11.75 -0.89 2.85
N PHE A 34 -12.57 0.14 2.77
CA PHE A 34 -12.37 1.25 1.83
C PHE A 34 -11.60 2.40 2.49
N PRO A 35 -10.74 3.13 1.76
CA PRO A 35 -10.49 2.98 0.33
C PRO A 35 -9.60 1.77 0.01
N LEU A 36 -9.96 1.04 -1.04
CA LEU A 36 -9.11 0.01 -1.63
C LEU A 36 -7.99 0.68 -2.41
N THR A 37 -6.80 0.68 -1.84
CA THR A 37 -5.60 1.24 -2.48
C THR A 37 -4.71 0.10 -2.99
N ASN A 38 -4.32 0.18 -4.26
CA ASN A 38 -3.41 -0.79 -4.86
C ASN A 38 -2.20 -0.10 -5.47
N GLU A 39 -1.07 -0.15 -4.76
CA GLU A 39 0.19 0.45 -5.18
C GLU A 39 0.83 -0.26 -6.40
N ASN A 40 0.30 -1.41 -6.82
CA ASN A 40 0.76 -2.01 -8.06
C ASN A 40 0.00 -1.52 -9.30
N PHE A 41 -1.11 -0.78 -9.13
CA PHE A 41 -1.94 -0.36 -10.25
C PHE A 41 -1.58 1.06 -10.66
N VAL A 42 -0.82 1.17 -11.75
CA VAL A 42 -0.27 2.44 -12.23
C VAL A 42 -1.15 2.98 -13.35
N VAL A 43 -1.61 4.22 -13.22
CA VAL A 43 -2.38 4.88 -14.28
C VAL A 43 -1.45 5.69 -15.17
N ILE A 44 -1.59 5.47 -16.48
CA ILE A 44 -1.04 6.35 -17.52
C ILE A 44 -2.22 7.06 -18.16
N SER A 45 -2.31 8.36 -17.92
CA SER A 45 -3.37 9.25 -18.42
C SER A 45 -2.73 10.40 -19.24
N GLY A 46 -3.50 11.43 -19.56
CA GLY A 46 -3.11 12.55 -20.40
C GLY A 46 -3.88 12.59 -21.70
N CYS A 47 -3.62 13.64 -22.47
CA CYS A 47 -4.39 14.00 -23.65
C CYS A 47 -4.41 12.91 -24.73
N SER A 48 -5.44 12.99 -25.57
CA SER A 48 -5.43 12.30 -26.86
C SER A 48 -4.28 12.82 -27.73
N GLY A 49 -3.48 11.92 -28.32
CA GLY A 49 -2.39 12.30 -29.25
C GLY A 49 -1.00 12.43 -28.65
N GLY A 50 -0.83 12.35 -27.33
CA GLY A 50 0.49 12.40 -26.69
C GLY A 50 1.39 11.16 -26.87
N GLY A 51 0.93 10.14 -27.60
CA GLY A 51 1.67 8.87 -27.77
C GLY A 51 1.52 7.88 -26.62
N LYS A 52 0.46 8.01 -25.81
CA LYS A 52 0.10 7.09 -24.71
C LYS A 52 0.01 5.62 -25.17
N SER A 53 -0.66 5.37 -26.30
CA SER A 53 -0.77 4.01 -26.85
C SER A 53 0.59 3.39 -27.18
N SER A 54 1.55 4.17 -27.66
CA SER A 54 2.92 3.68 -27.93
C SER A 54 3.64 3.29 -26.63
N ILE A 55 3.47 4.07 -25.56
CA ILE A 55 4.01 3.75 -24.23
C ILE A 55 3.40 2.45 -23.70
N LEU A 56 2.08 2.31 -23.78
CA LEU A 56 1.36 1.12 -23.32
C LEU A 56 1.74 -0.13 -24.12
N ASN A 57 1.89 -0.03 -25.44
CA ASN A 57 2.36 -1.13 -26.27
C ASN A 57 3.78 -1.55 -25.89
N GLU A 58 4.67 -0.59 -25.62
CA GLU A 58 6.03 -0.91 -25.21
C GLU A 58 6.09 -1.54 -23.80
N LEU A 59 5.24 -1.09 -22.86
CA LEU A 59 5.08 -1.76 -21.56
C LEU A 59 4.61 -3.22 -21.73
N ALA A 60 3.65 -3.45 -22.62
CA ALA A 60 3.19 -4.81 -22.95
C ALA A 60 4.29 -5.65 -23.59
N ASN A 61 5.10 -5.09 -24.51
CA ASN A 61 6.26 -5.75 -25.10
C ASN A 61 7.28 -6.16 -24.02
N ARG A 62 7.44 -5.35 -22.98
CA ARG A 62 8.26 -5.64 -21.80
C ARG A 62 7.59 -6.57 -20.79
N SER A 63 6.53 -7.26 -21.19
CA SER A 63 5.78 -8.24 -20.39
C SER A 63 5.03 -7.67 -19.18
N TYR A 64 4.79 -6.35 -19.13
CA TYR A 64 3.90 -5.78 -18.12
C TYR A 64 2.43 -5.93 -18.54
N PRO A 65 1.54 -6.35 -17.63
CA PRO A 65 0.10 -6.34 -17.88
C PRO A 65 -0.40 -4.92 -18.16
N VAL A 66 -1.19 -4.77 -19.21
CA VAL A 66 -1.84 -3.52 -19.61
C VAL A 66 -3.36 -3.70 -19.67
N VAL A 67 -4.08 -2.75 -19.07
CA VAL A 67 -5.54 -2.66 -19.08
C VAL A 67 -5.93 -1.46 -19.94
N LEU A 68 -6.68 -1.71 -21.01
CA LEU A 68 -7.11 -0.67 -21.95
C LEU A 68 -8.35 0.09 -21.48
N GLU A 69 -8.47 1.36 -21.89
CA GLU A 69 -9.60 2.21 -21.52
C GLU A 69 -10.95 1.60 -21.98
N PRO A 70 -11.97 1.51 -21.11
CA PRO A 70 -13.28 0.97 -21.49
C PRO A 70 -14.01 1.75 -22.59
N GLY A 71 -13.76 3.06 -22.71
CA GLY A 71 -14.56 3.95 -23.55
C GLY A 71 -14.58 3.54 -25.02
N ARG A 72 -13.42 3.18 -25.59
CA ARG A 72 -13.32 2.72 -26.99
C ARG A 72 -14.02 1.39 -27.23
N GLN A 73 -13.92 0.48 -26.26
CA GLN A 73 -14.61 -0.81 -26.32
C GLN A 73 -16.13 -0.61 -26.31
N ILE A 74 -16.63 0.22 -25.40
CA ILE A 74 -18.05 0.58 -25.31
C ILE A 74 -18.53 1.19 -26.63
N VAL A 75 -17.82 2.16 -27.19
CA VAL A 75 -18.19 2.78 -28.47
C VAL A 75 -18.31 1.74 -29.57
N LYS A 76 -17.35 0.83 -29.69
CA LYS A 76 -17.37 -0.22 -30.72
C LYS A 76 -18.56 -1.15 -30.54
N GLU A 77 -18.75 -1.67 -29.33
CA GLU A 77 -19.81 -2.63 -29.02
C GLU A 77 -21.21 -2.01 -29.16
N GLN A 78 -21.42 -0.81 -28.63
CA GLN A 78 -22.70 -0.09 -28.73
C GLN A 78 -23.03 0.26 -30.18
N SER A 79 -22.03 0.62 -30.99
CA SER A 79 -22.24 0.86 -32.42
C SER A 79 -22.69 -0.40 -33.15
N VAL A 80 -22.08 -1.56 -32.85
CA VAL A 80 -22.44 -2.85 -33.49
C VAL A 80 -23.86 -3.28 -33.14
N ILE A 81 -24.27 -3.13 -31.88
CA ILE A 81 -25.62 -3.54 -31.44
C ILE A 81 -26.68 -2.47 -31.67
N SER A 82 -26.33 -1.34 -32.29
CA SER A 82 -27.21 -0.15 -32.43
C SER A 82 -27.77 0.33 -31.08
N GLY A 83 -26.95 0.23 -30.03
CA GLY A 83 -27.26 0.69 -28.69
C GLY A 83 -27.15 2.21 -28.57
N ASN A 84 -27.70 2.76 -27.47
CA ASN A 84 -27.71 4.21 -27.23
C ASN A 84 -26.66 4.68 -26.22
N ALA A 85 -25.88 3.81 -25.59
CA ALA A 85 -24.81 4.19 -24.66
C ALA A 85 -23.54 4.65 -25.40
N LEU A 86 -23.70 5.64 -26.29
CA LEU A 86 -22.63 6.30 -27.03
C LEU A 86 -22.46 7.73 -26.49
N PRO A 87 -21.23 8.26 -26.40
CA PRO A 87 -20.99 9.55 -25.74
C PRO A 87 -21.68 10.73 -26.45
N TRP A 88 -21.97 10.61 -27.75
CA TRP A 88 -22.72 11.59 -28.54
C TRP A 88 -24.23 11.34 -28.62
N ILE A 89 -24.74 10.22 -28.09
CA ILE A 89 -26.18 9.88 -28.09
C ILE A 89 -26.75 9.98 -26.68
N ASN A 90 -26.14 9.30 -25.72
CA ASN A 90 -26.55 9.30 -24.32
C ASN A 90 -25.30 9.21 -23.43
N LEU A 91 -24.79 10.38 -23.05
CA LEU A 91 -23.57 10.49 -22.25
C LEU A 91 -23.74 9.85 -20.87
N ASP A 92 -24.89 10.02 -20.21
CA ASP A 92 -25.13 9.46 -18.88
C ASP A 92 -25.03 7.92 -18.89
N LYS A 93 -25.71 7.27 -19.85
CA LYS A 93 -25.63 5.80 -20.01
C LYS A 93 -24.23 5.33 -20.37
N PHE A 94 -23.53 6.08 -21.22
CA PHE A 94 -22.15 5.78 -21.57
C PHE A 94 -21.25 5.82 -20.33
N LEU A 95 -21.38 6.86 -19.51
CA LEU A 95 -20.62 7.04 -18.28
C LEU A 95 -20.93 5.93 -17.27
N ASP A 96 -22.19 5.59 -17.03
CA ASP A 96 -22.56 4.49 -16.11
C ASP A 96 -21.97 3.14 -16.55
N LEU A 97 -22.04 2.85 -17.85
CA LEU A 97 -21.44 1.64 -18.42
C LEU A 97 -19.91 1.68 -18.31
N ALA A 98 -19.28 2.83 -18.54
CA ALA A 98 -17.85 3.01 -18.37
C ALA A 98 -17.42 2.80 -16.91
N LEU A 99 -18.14 3.37 -15.94
CA LEU A 99 -17.88 3.19 -14.52
C LEU A 99 -17.94 1.72 -14.13
N SER A 100 -19.00 1.01 -14.54
CA SER A 100 -19.14 -0.43 -14.31
C SER A 100 -17.92 -1.20 -14.82
N ARG A 101 -17.44 -0.89 -16.03
CA ARG A 101 -16.26 -1.54 -16.62
C ARG A 101 -14.96 -1.17 -15.91
N TYR A 102 -14.76 0.08 -15.52
CA TYR A 102 -13.58 0.47 -14.74
C TYR A 102 -13.51 -0.29 -13.41
N LEU A 103 -14.64 -0.41 -12.69
CA LEU A 103 -14.70 -1.17 -11.44
C LEU A 103 -14.46 -2.65 -11.66
N PHE A 104 -15.01 -3.24 -12.72
CA PHE A 104 -14.75 -4.64 -13.09
C PHE A 104 -13.27 -4.86 -13.44
N GLN A 105 -12.70 -4.02 -14.30
CA GLN A 105 -11.29 -4.07 -14.67
C GLN A 105 -10.40 -3.96 -13.43
N TYR A 106 -10.63 -2.98 -12.55
CA TYR A 106 -9.89 -2.83 -11.30
C TYR A 106 -9.93 -4.11 -10.45
N ASN A 107 -11.12 -4.63 -10.18
CA ASN A 107 -11.27 -5.81 -9.31
C ASN A 107 -10.71 -7.09 -9.95
N SER A 108 -10.80 -7.25 -11.27
CA SER A 108 -10.25 -8.42 -11.98
C SER A 108 -8.72 -8.51 -11.95
N GLN A 109 -8.02 -7.43 -11.58
CA GLN A 109 -6.57 -7.44 -11.44
C GLN A 109 -6.09 -7.75 -10.01
N LYS A 110 -6.98 -7.94 -9.03
CA LYS A 110 -6.63 -8.07 -7.59
C LYS A 110 -5.59 -9.16 -7.28
N GLU A 111 -5.60 -10.26 -8.02
CA GLU A 111 -4.68 -11.39 -7.77
C GLU A 111 -3.34 -11.26 -8.48
N ARG A 112 -3.16 -10.24 -9.35
CA ARG A 112 -1.90 -10.07 -10.08
C ARG A 112 -0.80 -9.59 -9.15
N LYS A 113 0.35 -10.26 -9.24
CA LYS A 113 1.59 -9.86 -8.58
C LYS A 113 2.38 -8.91 -9.49
N GLY A 114 2.84 -7.79 -8.94
CA GLY A 114 3.63 -6.79 -9.66
C GLY A 114 2.80 -5.75 -10.41
N LEU A 115 3.50 -4.82 -11.08
CA LEU A 115 2.91 -3.64 -11.70
C LEU A 115 1.91 -3.98 -12.81
N VAL A 116 0.76 -3.32 -12.80
CA VAL A 116 -0.27 -3.37 -13.83
C VAL A 116 -0.54 -1.95 -14.30
N PHE A 117 -0.48 -1.71 -15.61
CA PHE A 117 -0.62 -0.39 -16.19
C PHE A 117 -2.02 -0.19 -16.78
N PHE A 118 -2.68 0.90 -16.40
CA PHE A 118 -4.02 1.24 -16.85
C PHE A 118 -3.94 2.40 -17.83
N ASP A 119 -4.48 2.20 -19.03
CA ASP A 119 -4.81 3.25 -19.98
C ASP A 119 -6.02 4.01 -19.44
N ARG A 120 -5.76 5.13 -18.77
CA ARG A 120 -6.73 5.92 -17.99
C ARG A 120 -7.29 5.24 -16.74
N GLY A 121 -7.69 6.05 -15.77
CA GLY A 121 -8.30 5.60 -14.52
C GLY A 121 -9.71 6.16 -14.32
N LEU A 122 -10.27 5.89 -13.14
CA LEU A 122 -11.60 6.41 -12.74
C LEU A 122 -11.68 7.94 -12.77
N ILE A 123 -10.56 8.62 -12.53
CA ILE A 123 -10.49 10.10 -12.59
C ILE A 123 -10.70 10.62 -14.01
N ASP A 124 -10.23 9.92 -15.05
CA ASP A 124 -10.50 10.29 -16.44
C ASP A 124 -12.01 10.20 -16.76
N ALA A 125 -12.67 9.14 -16.30
CA ALA A 125 -14.12 9.00 -16.47
C ALA A 125 -14.89 10.14 -15.79
N LEU A 126 -14.43 10.55 -14.60
CA LEU A 126 -14.97 11.71 -13.89
C LEU A 126 -14.73 13.02 -14.63
N GLN A 127 -13.60 13.18 -15.31
CA GLN A 127 -13.29 14.42 -16.03
C GLN A 127 -14.34 14.69 -17.12
N ILE A 128 -14.79 13.64 -17.82
CA ILE A 128 -15.86 13.73 -18.83
C ILE A 128 -17.24 13.96 -18.18
N ASN A 129 -17.46 13.45 -16.97
CA ASN A 129 -18.73 13.61 -16.26
C ASN A 129 -18.90 15.02 -15.67
N ARG A 130 -19.66 15.87 -16.38
CA ARG A 130 -19.98 17.23 -15.93
C ARG A 130 -20.97 17.32 -14.77
N LYS A 131 -21.84 16.31 -14.60
CA LYS A 131 -22.85 16.28 -13.53
C LYS A 131 -22.28 15.89 -12.18
N GLN A 132 -21.16 15.16 -12.18
CA GLN A 132 -20.41 14.77 -10.99
C GLN A 132 -21.29 14.15 -9.91
N GLU A 133 -22.09 13.15 -10.28
CA GLU A 133 -22.93 12.45 -9.32
C GLU A 133 -22.09 11.84 -8.18
N LYS A 134 -22.65 11.82 -6.96
CA LYS A 134 -21.91 11.38 -5.76
C LYS A 134 -21.32 9.97 -5.87
N TYR A 135 -21.98 9.05 -6.57
CA TYR A 135 -21.50 7.67 -6.70
C TYR A 135 -20.22 7.57 -7.54
N PHE A 136 -20.07 8.47 -8.51
CA PHE A 136 -18.87 8.60 -9.34
C PHE A 136 -17.69 9.09 -8.51
N GLU A 137 -17.90 10.15 -7.71
CA GLU A 137 -16.88 10.68 -6.80
C GLU A 137 -16.49 9.64 -5.73
N ASN A 138 -17.48 8.94 -5.16
CA ASN A 138 -17.25 7.86 -4.21
C ASN A 138 -16.44 6.72 -4.82
N ALA A 139 -16.71 6.32 -6.06
CA ALA A 139 -15.93 5.31 -6.74
C ALA A 139 -14.45 5.74 -6.87
N ALA A 140 -14.18 6.98 -7.28
CA ALA A 140 -12.81 7.49 -7.37
C ALA A 140 -12.10 7.63 -6.01
N LYS A 141 -12.83 7.91 -4.93
CA LYS A 141 -12.28 7.93 -3.56
C LYS A 141 -11.99 6.53 -3.03
N ASN A 142 -12.79 5.55 -3.40
CA ASN A 142 -12.76 4.21 -2.82
C ASN A 142 -11.94 3.19 -3.62
N PHE A 143 -11.73 3.38 -4.92
CA PHE A 143 -10.95 2.49 -5.79
C PHE A 143 -9.69 3.22 -6.26
N ARG A 144 -8.67 3.17 -5.43
CA ARG A 144 -7.47 3.99 -5.53
C ARG A 144 -6.34 3.23 -6.22
N TYR A 145 -5.90 3.78 -7.34
CA TYR A 145 -4.65 3.41 -8.00
C TYR A 145 -3.44 3.83 -7.16
N HIS A 146 -2.24 3.43 -7.61
CA HIS A 146 -0.96 3.88 -7.09
C HIS A 146 -0.93 5.41 -6.96
N HIS A 147 -0.26 5.91 -5.92
CA HIS A 147 -0.23 7.34 -5.60
C HIS A 147 0.31 8.21 -6.75
N PHE A 148 1.23 7.66 -7.55
CA PHE A 148 1.69 8.30 -8.79
C PHE A 148 0.81 7.97 -9.99
N VAL A 149 0.43 9.03 -10.68
CA VAL A 149 -0.26 8.97 -11.98
C VAL A 149 0.64 9.63 -13.00
N PHE A 150 0.95 8.90 -14.07
CA PHE A 150 1.79 9.41 -15.14
C PHE A 150 0.93 10.09 -16.20
N LEU A 151 1.23 11.34 -16.50
CA LEU A 151 0.49 12.13 -17.48
C LEU A 151 1.35 12.39 -18.71
N VAL A 152 0.80 12.05 -19.86
CA VAL A 152 1.42 12.36 -21.15
C VAL A 152 1.00 13.77 -21.58
N PRO A 153 1.95 14.72 -21.72
CA PRO A 153 1.63 16.09 -22.12
C PRO A 153 1.24 16.20 -23.59
N PRO A 154 0.51 17.25 -24.00
CA PRO A 154 0.27 17.57 -25.40
C PRO A 154 1.58 17.71 -26.17
N TRP A 155 1.68 17.01 -27.29
CA TRP A 155 2.90 16.93 -28.08
C TRP A 155 2.60 17.16 -29.57
N GLU A 156 2.73 18.42 -30.00
CA GLU A 156 2.35 18.90 -31.33
C GLU A 156 3.04 18.14 -32.46
N GLU A 157 4.33 17.83 -32.31
CA GLU A 157 5.15 17.17 -33.32
C GLU A 157 4.67 15.76 -33.68
N ILE A 158 4.02 15.04 -32.74
CA ILE A 158 3.44 13.71 -32.98
C ILE A 158 1.92 13.74 -33.14
N PHE A 159 1.29 14.89 -32.85
CA PHE A 159 -0.16 15.08 -32.95
C PHE A 159 -0.61 15.08 -34.42
N LEU A 160 0.21 15.60 -35.33
CA LEU A 160 -0.09 15.72 -36.77
C LEU A 160 -0.19 14.36 -37.49
N THR A 161 0.41 13.31 -36.94
CA THR A 161 0.44 11.96 -37.55
C THR A 161 -0.81 11.11 -37.29
N ASP A 162 -1.74 11.57 -36.45
CA ASP A 162 -2.94 10.81 -36.09
C ASP A 162 -4.17 11.36 -36.85
N THR A 163 -4.25 11.00 -38.14
CA THR A 163 -5.28 11.47 -39.08
C THR A 163 -6.71 11.02 -38.75
N GLU A 164 -6.92 10.22 -37.69
CA GLU A 164 -8.22 9.68 -37.30
C GLU A 164 -8.96 10.52 -36.24
N ARG A 165 -8.38 11.62 -35.72
CA ARG A 165 -8.98 12.37 -34.60
C ARG A 165 -9.70 13.66 -35.00
N LYS A 166 -10.88 13.86 -34.41
CA LYS A 166 -11.78 15.00 -34.60
C LYS A 166 -11.54 16.19 -33.65
N HIS A 167 -10.55 16.11 -32.75
CA HIS A 167 -10.30 17.13 -31.71
C HIS A 167 -9.10 18.01 -32.06
N SER A 168 -9.20 19.31 -31.81
CA SER A 168 -8.10 20.26 -32.00
C SER A 168 -6.99 20.05 -30.97
N PHE A 169 -5.79 20.54 -31.28
CA PHE A 169 -4.66 20.52 -30.35
C PHE A 169 -4.96 21.32 -29.07
N GLU A 170 -5.71 22.42 -29.21
CA GLU A 170 -6.21 23.24 -28.11
C GLU A 170 -7.10 22.43 -27.17
N ALA A 171 -8.03 21.63 -27.71
CA ALA A 171 -8.89 20.76 -26.90
C ALA A 171 -8.08 19.69 -26.15
N ALA A 172 -7.00 19.18 -26.76
CA ALA A 172 -6.09 18.23 -26.09
C ALA A 172 -5.33 18.90 -24.94
N LYS A 173 -4.98 20.18 -25.07
CA LYS A 173 -4.35 20.97 -24.00
C LYS A 173 -5.31 21.24 -22.85
N GLU A 174 -6.55 21.63 -23.15
CA GLU A 174 -7.60 21.82 -22.14
C GLU A 174 -7.88 20.52 -21.37
N GLU A 175 -8.02 19.38 -22.08
CA GLU A 175 -8.17 18.06 -21.45
C GLU A 175 -7.02 17.77 -20.47
N TYR A 176 -5.79 18.03 -20.88
CA TYR A 176 -4.60 17.80 -20.06
C TYR A 176 -4.56 18.67 -18.80
N GLU A 177 -4.87 19.97 -18.91
CA GLU A 177 -4.89 20.90 -17.78
C GLU A 177 -5.99 20.54 -16.76
N GLU A 178 -7.18 20.14 -17.24
CA GLU A 178 -8.25 19.65 -16.37
C GLU A 178 -7.86 18.37 -15.63
N LEU A 179 -7.22 17.42 -16.31
CA LEU A 179 -6.73 16.18 -15.70
C LEU A 179 -5.70 16.45 -14.60
N LEU A 180 -4.75 17.38 -14.82
CA LEU A 180 -3.77 17.78 -13.80
C LEU A 180 -4.46 18.28 -12.53
N ILE A 181 -5.47 19.13 -12.67
CA ILE A 181 -6.22 19.67 -11.53
C ILE A 181 -7.00 18.55 -10.84
N LYS A 182 -7.70 17.71 -11.60
CA LYS A 182 -8.58 16.68 -11.05
C LYS A 182 -7.81 15.59 -10.33
N TYR A 183 -6.70 15.09 -10.89
CA TYR A 183 -5.87 14.12 -10.19
C TYR A 183 -5.34 14.68 -8.85
N LYS A 184 -4.85 15.93 -8.85
CA LYS A 184 -4.38 16.60 -7.63
C LYS A 184 -5.50 16.78 -6.60
N SER A 185 -6.71 17.13 -7.02
CA SER A 185 -7.85 17.30 -6.08
C SER A 185 -8.26 16.00 -5.42
N PHE A 186 -7.97 14.85 -6.04
CA PHE A 186 -8.14 13.53 -5.45
C PHE A 186 -6.87 13.04 -4.72
N GLY A 187 -5.89 13.91 -4.46
CA GLY A 187 -4.69 13.58 -3.66
C GLY A 187 -3.66 12.72 -4.38
N TYR A 188 -3.73 12.58 -5.71
CA TYR A 188 -2.68 11.93 -6.49
C TYR A 188 -1.52 12.89 -6.77
N GLU A 189 -0.32 12.33 -6.84
CA GLU A 189 0.83 13.04 -7.38
C GLU A 189 0.98 12.74 -8.87
N THR A 190 1.07 13.81 -9.66
CA THR A 190 1.07 13.72 -11.13
C THR A 190 2.50 13.86 -11.64
N ILE A 191 2.99 12.83 -12.32
CA ILE A 191 4.32 12.81 -12.93
C ILE A 191 4.17 13.04 -14.43
N ILE A 192 4.75 14.12 -14.94
CA ILE A 192 4.70 14.43 -16.37
C ILE A 192 5.74 13.57 -17.09
N ILE A 193 5.30 12.77 -18.05
CA ILE A 193 6.20 11.97 -18.88
C ILE A 193 6.92 12.91 -19.86
N PRO A 194 8.26 12.91 -19.90
CA PRO A 194 9.01 13.78 -20.79
C PRO A 194 8.80 13.42 -22.26
N LYS A 195 8.97 14.40 -23.15
CA LYS A 195 8.88 14.24 -24.61
C LYS A 195 10.15 13.57 -25.16
N LEU A 196 10.29 12.27 -24.92
CA LEU A 196 11.43 11.43 -25.32
C LEU A 196 10.97 10.29 -26.26
N PRO A 197 11.91 9.56 -26.90
CA PRO A 197 11.61 8.30 -27.59
C PRO A 197 10.82 7.32 -26.70
N VAL A 198 10.01 6.45 -27.32
CA VAL A 198 9.08 5.55 -26.59
C VAL A 198 9.79 4.73 -25.52
N ASN A 199 10.94 4.13 -25.84
CA ASN A 199 11.71 3.32 -24.90
C ASN A 199 12.14 4.11 -23.66
N GLU A 200 12.70 5.30 -23.87
CA GLU A 200 13.16 6.18 -22.79
C GLU A 200 11.99 6.69 -21.94
N ARG A 201 10.81 6.91 -22.52
CA ARG A 201 9.59 7.24 -21.76
C ARG A 201 9.16 6.09 -20.85
N VAL A 202 9.24 4.86 -21.34
CA VAL A 202 8.93 3.67 -20.53
C VAL A 202 9.98 3.46 -19.45
N ASP A 203 11.26 3.62 -19.78
CA ASP A 203 12.36 3.58 -18.80
C ASP A 203 12.14 4.62 -17.71
N PHE A 204 11.82 5.87 -18.07
CA PHE A 204 11.49 6.93 -17.12
C PHE A 204 10.33 6.53 -16.19
N ILE A 205 9.22 5.99 -16.71
CA ILE A 205 8.08 5.56 -15.89
C ILE A 205 8.51 4.48 -14.90
N LEU A 206 9.20 3.44 -15.39
CA LEU A 206 9.67 2.33 -14.56
C LEU A 206 10.69 2.79 -13.53
N ASP A 207 11.57 3.73 -13.89
CA ASP A 207 12.58 4.28 -12.98
C ASP A 207 11.93 5.15 -11.91
N GLN A 208 10.90 5.96 -12.21
CA GLN A 208 10.14 6.68 -11.18
C GLN A 208 9.48 5.71 -10.18
N LEU A 209 8.92 4.60 -10.69
CA LEU A 209 8.35 3.54 -9.85
C LEU A 209 9.42 2.75 -9.08
N ARG A 210 10.61 2.56 -9.66
CA ARG A 210 11.75 1.87 -9.03
C ARG A 210 12.47 2.73 -8.02
N ILE A 211 12.75 4.00 -8.30
CA ILE A 211 13.39 4.94 -7.38
C ILE A 211 12.55 5.05 -6.11
N LYS A 212 11.22 4.95 -6.24
CA LYS A 212 10.35 4.90 -5.07
C LYS A 212 10.18 3.52 -4.45
N ASN A 213 10.08 2.45 -5.24
CA ASN A 213 10.20 1.07 -4.73
C ASN A 213 11.57 0.80 -4.09
N GLN A 214 12.61 1.57 -4.41
CA GLN A 214 13.95 1.55 -3.81
C GLN A 214 14.06 2.51 -2.63
N SER A 215 13.32 3.62 -2.61
CA SER A 215 13.11 4.42 -1.40
C SER A 215 12.17 3.75 -0.38
N SER A 216 11.40 2.74 -0.80
CA SER A 216 10.61 1.84 0.05
C SER A 216 11.20 0.43 0.17
N LEU A 217 12.24 0.08 -0.61
CA LEU A 217 13.21 -0.94 -0.20
C LEU A 217 14.10 -0.29 0.85
N SER A 218 13.57 -0.25 2.06
CA SER A 218 14.44 -0.31 3.22
C SER A 218 15.53 -1.37 2.93
N LEU A 219 16.82 -0.99 2.99
CA LEU A 219 17.95 -1.93 2.89
C LEU A 219 17.91 -3.03 3.97
N TYR A 220 16.92 -2.95 4.86
CA TYR A 220 16.64 -3.81 5.97
C TYR A 220 15.18 -4.28 5.88
N ASN A 221 14.88 -5.45 6.42
CA ASN A 221 13.50 -5.90 6.58
C ASN A 221 12.97 -5.42 7.95
N PRO A 222 11.92 -4.58 8.03
CA PRO A 222 11.40 -4.09 9.32
C PRO A 222 10.99 -5.20 10.28
N LYS A 223 10.44 -6.31 9.76
CA LYS A 223 10.06 -7.48 10.55
C LYS A 223 11.26 -8.18 11.15
N GLU A 224 12.35 -8.33 10.39
CA GLU A 224 13.58 -8.93 10.92
C GLU A 224 14.29 -8.00 11.90
N CYS A 225 14.27 -6.68 11.68
CA CYS A 225 14.80 -5.71 12.64
C CYS A 225 14.04 -5.76 13.96
N ALA A 226 12.71 -5.84 13.90
CA ALA A 226 11.86 -5.98 15.09
C ALA A 226 12.12 -7.31 15.83
N LYS A 227 12.22 -8.44 15.14
CA LYS A 227 12.60 -9.71 15.76
C LYS A 227 13.96 -9.63 16.44
N ARG A 228 14.96 -9.06 15.77
CA ARG A 228 16.31 -8.86 16.30
C ARG A 228 16.28 -7.99 17.56
N LEU A 229 15.45 -6.95 17.60
CA LEU A 229 15.23 -6.14 18.80
C LEU A 229 14.67 -6.97 19.97
N LEU A 230 13.62 -7.75 19.73
CA LEU A 230 13.01 -8.57 20.79
C LEU A 230 13.98 -9.65 21.30
N GLU A 231 14.79 -10.24 20.43
CA GLU A 231 15.86 -11.18 20.81
C GLU A 231 16.98 -10.50 21.59
N TRP A 232 17.39 -9.30 21.17
CA TRP A 232 18.38 -8.50 21.89
C TRP A 232 17.86 -8.13 23.28
N ASN A 233 16.58 -7.73 23.40
CA ASN A 233 15.96 -7.41 24.69
C ASN A 233 16.00 -8.61 25.64
N ARG A 234 15.64 -9.82 25.16
CA ARG A 234 15.72 -11.06 25.95
C ARG A 234 17.12 -11.33 26.52
N LYS A 235 18.16 -10.99 25.76
CA LYS A 235 19.56 -11.21 26.15
C LYS A 235 20.11 -10.10 27.04
N LYS A 236 19.77 -8.85 26.74
CA LYS A 236 20.46 -7.66 27.28
C LYS A 236 19.68 -6.93 28.37
N LEU A 237 18.35 -7.08 28.47
CA LEU A 237 17.53 -6.42 29.49
C LEU A 237 17.37 -7.24 30.79
N THR A 238 18.29 -8.16 31.06
CA THR A 238 18.37 -8.85 32.36
C THR A 238 19.44 -8.20 33.23
N LYS A 239 19.31 -8.31 34.55
CA LYS A 239 20.27 -7.75 35.52
C LYS A 239 21.68 -8.29 35.32
N ASN A 240 21.78 -9.59 35.03
CA ASN A 240 23.05 -10.30 34.90
C ASN A 240 23.66 -10.20 33.49
N SER A 241 23.05 -9.44 32.57
CA SER A 241 23.61 -9.22 31.24
C SER A 241 24.85 -8.33 31.29
N ASP A 242 25.71 -8.52 30.28
CA ASP A 242 26.94 -7.76 30.05
C ASP A 242 26.72 -6.46 29.25
N LEU A 243 25.51 -5.90 29.25
CA LEU A 243 25.13 -4.74 28.43
C LEU A 243 26.18 -3.61 28.53
N GLN A 244 26.81 -3.31 27.40
CA GLN A 244 27.71 -2.17 27.18
C GLN A 244 26.99 -1.09 26.37
N ILE A 245 27.47 0.15 26.43
CA ILE A 245 26.92 1.25 25.64
C ILE A 245 27.01 0.98 24.13
N ASP A 246 28.10 0.36 23.68
CA ASP A 246 28.35 0.03 22.27
C ASP A 246 27.34 -1.00 21.72
N ASP A 247 26.72 -1.83 22.59
CA ASP A 247 25.66 -2.76 22.17
C ASP A 247 24.44 -2.01 21.60
N LEU A 248 24.23 -0.74 21.98
CA LEU A 248 23.15 0.08 21.46
C LEU A 248 23.36 0.45 20.01
N GLU A 249 24.62 0.56 19.55
CA GLU A 249 24.93 0.86 18.16
C GLU A 249 24.41 -0.23 17.22
N GLU A 250 24.23 -1.47 17.69
CA GLU A 250 23.70 -2.58 16.90
C GLU A 250 22.27 -2.33 16.41
N LEU A 251 21.46 -1.62 17.20
CA LEU A 251 20.02 -1.50 16.98
C LEU A 251 19.51 -0.07 16.90
N PHE A 252 20.13 0.89 17.57
CA PHE A 252 19.63 2.26 17.70
C PHE A 252 20.49 3.24 16.90
N ALA A 253 19.85 4.22 16.28
CA ALA A 253 20.56 5.33 15.67
C ALA A 253 21.25 6.19 16.74
N LYS A 254 22.20 7.04 16.35
CA LYS A 254 22.91 7.95 17.27
C LYS A 254 21.95 8.82 18.08
N GLU A 255 20.88 9.27 17.42
CA GLU A 255 19.75 9.98 18.01
C GLU A 255 18.45 9.31 17.58
N PHE A 256 17.52 9.16 18.51
CA PHE A 256 16.22 8.54 18.30
C PHE A 256 15.20 9.03 19.31
N VAL A 257 13.93 8.78 19.04
CA VAL A 257 12.83 9.17 19.94
C VAL A 257 12.26 7.93 20.61
N VAL A 258 11.99 8.02 21.92
CA VAL A 258 11.20 7.03 22.67
C VAL A 258 9.91 7.68 23.14
N ILE A 259 8.75 7.08 22.84
CA ILE A 259 7.44 7.50 23.33
C ILE A 259 6.82 6.34 24.10
N ALA A 260 6.68 6.47 25.42
CA ALA A 260 6.08 5.45 26.27
C ALA A 260 4.87 6.03 27.01
N ASN A 261 3.68 5.45 26.79
CA ASN A 261 2.42 5.92 27.40
C ASN A 261 2.27 7.46 27.31
N GLU A 262 2.36 8.00 26.09
CA GLU A 262 2.28 9.42 25.73
C GLU A 262 3.45 10.31 26.17
N ARG A 263 4.41 9.81 26.94
CA ARG A 263 5.60 10.57 27.33
C ARG A 263 6.69 10.42 26.28
N LYS A 264 7.12 11.55 25.71
CA LYS A 264 8.18 11.62 24.70
C LYS A 264 9.53 11.93 25.34
N TYR A 265 10.56 11.18 24.94
CA TYR A 265 11.95 11.36 25.33
C TYR A 265 12.82 11.41 24.07
N GLU A 266 13.66 12.45 23.96
CA GLU A 266 14.74 12.50 22.97
C GLU A 266 15.92 11.71 23.53
N ALA A 267 16.35 10.69 22.81
CA ALA A 267 17.32 9.71 23.27
C ALA A 267 18.58 9.70 22.40
N ASN A 268 19.70 9.43 23.05
CA ASN A 268 20.97 9.06 22.44
C ASN A 268 21.51 7.82 23.17
N HIS A 269 22.62 7.26 22.70
CA HIS A 269 23.15 6.03 23.31
C HIS A 269 23.50 6.22 24.80
N GLN A 270 24.02 7.37 25.21
CA GLN A 270 24.40 7.60 26.61
C GLN A 270 23.19 7.65 27.53
N ASN A 271 22.21 8.52 27.26
CA ASN A 271 21.07 8.68 28.16
C ASN A 271 20.16 7.44 28.18
N TYR A 272 20.08 6.71 27.06
CA TYR A 272 19.31 5.48 26.97
C TYR A 272 20.02 4.34 27.68
N TYR A 273 21.35 4.24 27.58
CA TYR A 273 22.14 3.29 28.35
C TYR A 273 21.92 3.49 29.86
N ASP A 274 22.01 4.72 30.35
CA ASP A 274 21.81 5.04 31.77
C ASP A 274 20.41 4.64 32.25
N PHE A 275 19.39 4.88 31.41
CA PHE A 275 18.02 4.43 31.65
C PHE A 275 17.92 2.90 31.70
N LEU A 276 18.49 2.19 30.72
CA LEU A 276 18.42 0.73 30.65
C LEU A 276 19.13 0.06 31.82
N GLN A 277 20.25 0.61 32.30
CA GLN A 277 20.96 0.13 33.49
C GLN A 277 20.06 0.15 34.73
N GLN A 278 19.26 1.20 34.92
CA GLN A 278 18.29 1.27 36.01
C GLN A 278 17.11 0.34 35.77
N PHE A 279 16.56 0.34 34.55
CA PHE A 279 15.39 -0.46 34.17
C PHE A 279 15.61 -1.97 34.34
N ARG A 280 16.79 -2.47 33.94
CA ARG A 280 17.12 -3.91 33.99
C ARG A 280 17.59 -4.40 35.35
N SER A 281 17.80 -3.51 36.33
CA SER A 281 18.50 -3.80 37.59
C SER A 281 17.87 -4.90 38.46
N ASN A 282 16.61 -5.25 38.23
CA ASN A 282 15.86 -6.28 38.96
C ASN A 282 15.12 -7.26 38.03
N ILE A 283 15.45 -7.27 36.72
CA ILE A 283 14.83 -8.17 35.74
C ILE A 283 15.65 -9.46 35.67
N GLU A 284 15.02 -10.58 36.02
CA GLU A 284 15.60 -11.91 35.87
C GLU A 284 15.44 -12.39 34.43
N SER A 285 14.23 -12.28 33.88
CA SER A 285 13.96 -12.59 32.48
C SER A 285 12.88 -11.70 31.89
N ILE A 286 12.92 -11.53 30.57
CA ILE A 286 11.90 -10.84 29.79
C ILE A 286 11.59 -11.64 28.53
N ASP A 287 10.32 -11.79 28.19
CA ASP A 287 9.88 -12.47 26.97
C ASP A 287 8.69 -11.74 26.32
N TYR A 288 8.46 -12.04 25.05
CA TYR A 288 7.47 -11.38 24.20
C TYR A 288 6.69 -12.39 23.37
N GLN A 289 5.36 -12.32 23.45
CA GLN A 289 4.44 -13.04 22.57
C GLN A 289 3.83 -12.05 21.59
N VAL A 290 4.41 -11.97 20.39
CA VAL A 290 3.90 -11.10 19.32
C VAL A 290 2.71 -11.76 18.66
N GLN A 291 1.56 -11.07 18.60
CA GLN A 291 0.38 -11.60 17.93
C GLN A 291 0.48 -11.42 16.41
N GLU A 292 0.97 -10.27 15.95
CA GLU A 292 1.12 -9.98 14.53
C GLU A 292 2.26 -8.99 14.27
N TYR A 293 2.85 -9.07 13.08
CA TYR A 293 3.82 -8.09 12.58
C TYR A 293 3.18 -7.32 11.41
N ILE A 294 2.76 -6.08 11.66
CA ILE A 294 2.08 -5.24 10.67
C ILE A 294 3.07 -4.17 10.19
N SER A 295 3.58 -4.27 8.97
CA SER A 295 4.62 -3.37 8.44
C SER A 295 4.18 -2.63 7.18
N ASN A 296 4.65 -1.40 7.02
CA ASN A 296 4.57 -0.60 5.79
C ASN A 296 5.85 0.26 5.64
N ASP A 297 5.85 1.15 4.66
CA ASP A 297 7.00 2.04 4.38
C ASP A 297 7.34 2.99 5.54
N LEU A 298 6.42 3.22 6.49
CA LEU A 298 6.63 4.11 7.62
C LEU A 298 7.24 3.41 8.83
N GLY A 299 7.15 2.09 8.94
CA GLY A 299 7.61 1.33 10.10
C GLY A 299 6.87 0.02 10.33
N ILE A 300 6.92 -0.48 11.57
CA ILE A 300 6.27 -1.74 11.97
C ILE A 300 5.52 -1.57 13.28
N VAL A 301 4.30 -2.08 13.33
CA VAL A 301 3.45 -2.19 14.53
C VAL A 301 3.38 -3.65 14.95
N MET A 302 3.53 -3.88 16.25
CA MET A 302 3.44 -5.19 16.89
C MET A 302 2.53 -5.09 18.11
N PRO A 303 1.29 -5.57 18.01
CA PRO A 303 0.55 -6.03 19.17
C PRO A 303 1.34 -7.20 19.78
N LEU A 304 1.64 -7.10 21.08
CA LEU A 304 2.36 -8.14 21.80
C LEU A 304 1.97 -8.18 23.28
N THR A 305 2.23 -9.32 23.91
CA THR A 305 2.24 -9.45 25.36
C THR A 305 3.69 -9.57 25.82
N ALA A 306 4.13 -8.68 26.71
CA ALA A 306 5.44 -8.73 27.35
C ALA A 306 5.33 -9.35 28.73
N ILE A 307 6.22 -10.27 29.07
CA ILE A 307 6.26 -10.97 30.35
C ILE A 307 7.60 -10.66 30.98
N VAL A 308 7.59 -10.05 32.16
CA VAL A 308 8.79 -9.69 32.91
C VAL A 308 8.79 -10.47 34.23
N GLU A 309 9.83 -11.27 34.44
CA GLU A 309 10.08 -11.96 35.71
C GLU A 309 11.14 -11.19 36.49
N ARG A 310 10.81 -10.83 37.73
CA ARG A 310 11.71 -10.14 38.66
C ARG A 310 12.52 -11.15 39.45
N GLU A 311 13.66 -10.74 40.01
CA GLU A 311 14.46 -11.60 40.90
C GLU A 311 13.70 -12.10 42.14
N SER A 312 12.64 -11.41 42.54
CA SER A 312 11.74 -11.86 43.63
C SER A 312 10.86 -13.06 43.25
N GLY A 313 10.86 -13.47 41.97
CA GLY A 313 9.93 -14.44 41.40
C GLY A 313 8.58 -13.84 41.00
N GLU A 314 8.40 -12.53 41.17
CA GLU A 314 7.21 -11.83 40.69
C GLU A 314 7.16 -11.80 39.16
N LYS A 315 6.00 -12.13 38.60
CA LYS A 315 5.72 -12.05 37.17
C LYS A 315 4.75 -10.92 36.87
N GLU A 316 5.18 -10.01 36.02
CA GLU A 316 4.37 -8.91 35.48
C GLU A 316 4.07 -9.18 34.01
N ILE A 317 2.82 -9.00 33.60
CA ILE A 317 2.37 -9.26 32.23
C ILE A 317 1.74 -7.99 31.69
N PHE A 318 2.31 -7.48 30.60
CA PHE A 318 1.85 -6.25 29.95
C PHE A 318 1.29 -6.58 28.57
N ASP A 319 0.09 -6.10 28.28
CA ASP A 319 -0.38 -6.02 26.89
C ASP A 319 0.09 -4.70 26.30
N ALA A 320 0.76 -4.77 25.16
CA ALA A 320 1.38 -3.62 24.54
C ALA A 320 1.10 -3.56 23.03
N MET A 321 1.02 -2.34 22.51
CA MET A 321 1.20 -2.06 21.10
C MET A 321 2.51 -1.29 20.94
N MET A 322 3.46 -1.88 20.22
CA MET A 322 4.76 -1.28 19.93
C MET A 322 4.83 -0.88 18.47
N PHE A 323 5.28 0.35 18.20
CA PHE A 323 5.54 0.90 16.89
C PHE A 323 7.01 1.32 16.77
N LEU A 324 7.68 0.84 15.72
CA LEU A 324 9.08 1.13 15.44
C LEU A 324 9.24 1.76 14.06
N LYS A 325 10.09 2.79 13.98
CA LYS A 325 10.64 3.28 12.70
C LYS A 325 12.15 3.08 12.68
N PHE A 326 12.67 2.86 11.49
CA PHE A 326 14.11 2.69 11.29
C PHE A 326 14.63 3.66 10.23
N ASN A 327 15.92 3.99 10.30
CA ASN A 327 16.62 4.71 9.23
C ASN A 327 17.04 3.75 8.11
N GLU A 328 17.65 4.29 7.05
CA GLU A 328 18.14 3.53 5.88
C GLU A 328 19.07 2.35 6.22
N SER A 329 19.78 2.41 7.35
CA SER A 329 20.66 1.33 7.84
C SER A 329 19.96 0.29 8.73
N GLY A 330 18.64 0.39 8.91
CA GLY A 330 17.86 -0.51 9.76
C GLY A 330 18.03 -0.28 11.25
N LYS A 331 18.48 0.92 11.65
CA LYS A 331 18.61 1.33 13.06
C LYS A 331 17.36 2.06 13.51
N ILE A 332 16.90 1.80 14.72
CA ILE A 332 15.71 2.41 15.33
C ILE A 332 15.94 3.91 15.49
N VAL A 333 15.04 4.69 14.90
CA VAL A 333 14.98 6.16 15.06
C VAL A 333 13.73 6.60 15.83
N HIS A 334 12.74 5.72 15.95
CA HIS A 334 11.52 5.97 16.70
C HIS A 334 11.06 4.67 17.34
N TRP A 335 10.97 4.67 18.67
CA TRP A 335 10.30 3.67 19.47
C TRP A 335 9.06 4.29 20.07
N GLN A 336 7.90 3.67 19.88
CA GLN A 336 6.69 4.08 20.55
C GLN A 336 5.95 2.88 21.09
N GLU A 337 5.53 2.96 22.35
CA GLU A 337 4.76 1.91 22.99
C GLU A 337 3.61 2.49 23.82
N VAL A 338 2.50 1.78 23.79
CA VAL A 338 1.39 1.94 24.72
C VAL A 338 1.17 0.59 25.36
N TYR A 339 1.20 0.54 26.69
CA TYR A 339 1.05 -0.71 27.42
C TYR A 339 0.15 -0.56 28.64
N SER A 340 -0.58 -1.63 28.96
CA SER A 340 -1.36 -1.76 30.18
C SER A 340 -0.92 -3.01 30.93
N ASN A 341 -0.92 -2.94 32.26
CA ASN A 341 -0.64 -4.09 33.10
C ASN A 341 -1.89 -4.98 33.16
N ARG A 342 -1.74 -6.29 32.97
CA ARG A 342 -2.82 -7.23 33.27
C ARG A 342 -2.96 -7.35 34.78
N PRO A 343 -4.14 -7.06 35.36
CA PRO A 343 -4.39 -7.35 36.77
C PRO A 343 -4.13 -8.84 37.04
N ARG A 344 -3.50 -9.16 38.17
CA ARG A 344 -3.44 -10.56 38.63
C ARG A 344 -4.88 -11.05 38.78
N ALA A 345 -5.20 -12.17 38.12
CA ALA A 345 -6.48 -12.86 38.25
C ALA A 345 -6.65 -13.45 39.65
#